data_AF-A0A3T3IKM6-F1
#
_entry.id   AF-A0A3T3IKM6-F1
#
_cell.length_a   1.000
_cell.length_b   1.000
_cell.length_c   1.000
_cell.angle_alpha   90.00
_cell.angle_beta   90.00
_cell.angle_gamma   90.00
#
_symmetry.space_group_name_H-M   'P 1'
#
loop_
_entity.id
_entity.type
_entity.pdbx_description
1 polymer ?
#
loop_
_entity_poly.entity_id
_entity_poly.type
_entity_poly.pdbx_seq_one_letter_code
_entity_poly.pdbx_strand_id
1 'polypeptide(L)'
;MAAKDVKFGNDARVKMLRGVNVLADAVKVTLGPKGRNVVLDKSFGAPTITKDGVSVAREIELEDKFENMGAQMVKEVASKANDAAGDGTTTATVLAQSIITEGLKAVAAGMNPMDLKRGIDKAVAAAVEELKALSVPCSDSKAIAQVGTISANSDETVGKLIAEAMDKVGKEGVITVEDGTGLQDELDVVEGMQFDRGYLSPYFINKPETGAVELESPFILLADKKISNIREMLPVLEAVAKAGKPLLIIAEDVEGEALATLVVNTMRGIVKVAAVKAPGFGDRRKAMLQDIATLTGGTVISEEIGMELEKATLEDLGQAKRVVINKDTTTIIDGVGEEAAIQGRVAQIRQQIEEATSDYDREKLQERVAKLAGGVAVIKVGAATEVEMKEKKARVEDALHATRAAVEEGVVAGGGVALIRVASKIADLKGQNEDQNVGIKVALRAMEAPLRQIVLNCGEEPSVVANTVKGGDGNYGYNAATEEYGNMIDMGILDPTKVTRSALQYAASVAGLMITTECMVTDLPKSDAPDLGAAGGMGGMGGMGGMM
;
A
#
# COMPACT_ATOMS: atom_id res chain seq x y z
N MET A 1 -21.48 28.16 -5.67
CA MET A 1 -20.08 27.78 -5.35
C MET A 1 -19.66 28.54 -4.11
N ALA A 2 -18.98 27.89 -3.16
CA ALA A 2 -18.45 28.56 -1.98
C ALA A 2 -17.35 29.57 -2.38
N ALA A 3 -17.27 30.68 -1.65
CA ALA A 3 -16.20 31.66 -1.83
C ALA A 3 -14.84 31.06 -1.41
N LYS A 4 -13.75 31.51 -2.07
CA LYS A 4 -12.41 30.91 -1.97
C LYS A 4 -11.40 31.89 -1.37
N ASP A 5 -10.48 31.38 -0.56
CA ASP A 5 -9.26 32.07 -0.13
C ASP A 5 -8.13 31.70 -1.10
N VAL A 6 -7.37 32.70 -1.54
CA VAL A 6 -6.32 32.54 -2.56
C VAL A 6 -5.05 33.20 -2.08
N LYS A 7 -3.96 32.43 -2.02
CA LYS A 7 -2.62 32.92 -1.68
C LYS A 7 -1.66 32.67 -2.83
N PHE A 8 -0.72 33.59 -3.01
CA PHE A 8 0.27 33.57 -4.09
C PHE A 8 1.70 33.57 -3.54
N GLY A 9 2.64 33.04 -4.33
CA GLY A 9 4.07 33.14 -4.11
C GLY A 9 4.52 32.71 -2.71
N ASN A 10 5.25 33.59 -2.03
CA ASN A 10 5.88 33.28 -0.75
C ASN A 10 4.86 33.02 0.37
N ASP A 11 3.75 33.76 0.41
CA ASP A 11 2.72 33.61 1.44
C ASP A 11 2.08 32.21 1.41
N ALA A 12 1.85 31.70 0.19
CA ALA A 12 1.37 30.34 -0.01
C ALA A 12 2.44 29.31 0.41
N ARG A 13 3.70 29.49 -0.05
CA ARG A 13 4.79 28.54 0.19
C ARG A 13 5.18 28.42 1.67
N VAL A 14 5.14 29.51 2.45
CA VAL A 14 5.43 29.48 3.89
C VAL A 14 4.39 28.67 4.65
N LYS A 15 3.10 28.88 4.35
CA LYS A 15 2.00 28.10 4.95
C LYS A 15 2.08 26.63 4.58
N MET A 16 2.30 26.36 3.30
CA MET A 16 2.49 25.00 2.80
C MET A 16 3.67 24.29 3.48
N LEU A 17 4.83 24.96 3.62
CA LEU A 17 6.00 24.43 4.33
C LEU A 17 5.71 24.18 5.82
N ARG A 18 4.94 25.04 6.48
CA ARG A 18 4.55 24.82 7.87
C ARG A 18 3.77 23.52 8.03
N GLY A 19 2.79 23.28 7.15
CA GLY A 19 2.03 22.03 7.14
C GLY A 19 2.88 20.78 6.91
N VAL A 20 3.81 20.85 5.95
CA VAL A 20 4.80 19.78 5.72
C VAL A 20 5.62 19.51 6.97
N ASN A 21 6.10 20.55 7.65
CA ASN A 21 6.92 20.39 8.85
C ASN A 21 6.14 19.75 9.99
N VAL A 22 4.88 20.13 10.23
CA VAL A 22 4.06 19.51 11.29
C VAL A 22 3.91 18.00 11.03
N LEU A 23 3.56 17.61 9.80
CA LEU A 23 3.46 16.20 9.43
C LEU A 23 4.81 15.49 9.58
N ALA A 24 5.86 16.01 8.95
CA ALA A 24 7.15 15.34 8.91
C ALA A 24 7.82 15.26 10.29
N ASP A 25 7.72 16.30 11.11
CA ASP A 25 8.26 16.30 12.47
C ASP A 25 7.55 15.29 13.38
N ALA A 26 6.24 15.10 13.21
CA ALA A 26 5.48 14.08 13.93
C ALA A 26 5.83 12.66 13.48
N VAL A 27 6.04 12.43 12.18
CA VAL A 27 6.32 11.11 11.62
C VAL A 27 7.79 10.71 11.85
N LYS A 28 8.75 11.60 11.63
CA LYS A 28 10.18 11.25 11.58
C LYS A 28 10.80 10.80 12.91
N VAL A 29 10.15 11.12 14.04
CA VAL A 29 10.60 10.64 15.35
C VAL A 29 10.46 9.13 15.50
N THR A 30 9.67 8.48 14.64
CA THR A 30 9.50 7.03 14.65
C THR A 30 10.56 6.28 13.83
N LEU A 31 11.40 6.99 13.06
CA LEU A 31 12.35 6.37 12.14
C LEU A 31 13.46 5.57 12.84
N GLY A 32 13.70 4.35 12.39
CA GLY A 32 14.81 3.49 12.79
C GLY A 32 14.58 2.73 14.12
N PRO A 33 15.55 1.89 14.54
CA PRO A 33 15.38 1.00 15.69
C PRO A 33 15.20 1.73 17.03
N LYS A 34 15.73 2.95 17.14
CA LYS A 34 15.56 3.84 18.32
C LYS A 34 14.41 4.86 18.12
N GLY A 35 13.50 4.58 17.19
CA GLY A 35 12.28 5.36 16.98
C GLY A 35 11.47 5.52 18.28
N ARG A 36 10.91 6.71 18.47
CA ARG A 36 10.13 7.10 19.65
C ARG A 36 8.65 6.86 19.41
N ASN A 37 7.93 6.65 20.51
CA ASN A 37 6.48 6.48 20.48
C ASN A 37 5.77 7.81 20.17
N VAL A 38 4.73 7.74 19.36
CA VAL A 38 3.74 8.80 19.15
C VAL A 38 2.42 8.34 19.74
N VAL A 39 1.76 9.24 20.48
CA VAL A 39 0.45 8.97 21.09
C VAL A 39 -0.63 9.59 20.22
N LEU A 40 -1.58 8.78 19.79
CA LEU A 40 -2.71 9.15 18.94
C LEU A 40 -3.99 9.05 19.76
N ASP A 41 -4.70 10.16 19.91
CA ASP A 41 -5.96 10.20 20.66
C ASP A 41 -7.06 9.41 19.94
N LYS A 42 -8.02 8.89 20.72
CA LYS A 42 -9.20 8.18 20.21
C LYS A 42 -10.43 8.75 20.89
N SER A 43 -11.50 8.95 20.13
CA SER A 43 -12.76 9.47 20.67
C SER A 43 -13.36 8.61 21.80
N PHE A 44 -13.01 7.32 21.84
CA PHE A 44 -13.40 6.40 22.89
C PHE A 44 -12.25 5.43 23.22
N GLY A 45 -12.11 5.06 24.48
CA GLY A 45 -11.10 4.11 24.95
C GLY A 45 -9.75 4.74 25.25
N ALA A 46 -8.70 3.92 25.30
CA ALA A 46 -7.34 4.38 25.54
C ALA A 46 -6.69 4.91 24.25
N PRO A 47 -5.79 5.91 24.34
CA PRO A 47 -4.99 6.38 23.22
C PRO A 47 -4.15 5.25 22.61
N THR A 48 -3.86 5.35 21.32
CA THR A 48 -2.95 4.41 20.63
C THR A 48 -1.53 4.90 20.78
N ILE A 49 -0.61 4.02 21.17
CA ILE A 49 0.81 4.30 21.23
C ILE A 49 1.46 3.53 20.08
N THR A 50 2.12 4.23 19.16
CA THR A 50 2.69 3.61 17.96
C THR A 50 4.07 4.17 17.61
N LYS A 51 4.86 3.35 16.91
CA LYS A 51 6.09 3.75 16.20
C LYS A 51 5.94 3.60 14.68
N ASP A 52 4.74 3.35 14.20
CA ASP A 52 4.47 3.26 12.77
C ASP A 52 4.21 4.66 12.18
N GLY A 53 5.04 5.05 11.22
CA GLY A 53 4.92 6.34 10.53
C GLY A 53 3.65 6.46 9.67
N VAL A 54 3.11 5.34 9.17
CA VAL A 54 1.87 5.32 8.37
C VAL A 54 0.69 5.70 9.26
N SER A 55 0.57 5.05 10.42
CA SER A 55 -0.42 5.35 11.45
C SER A 55 -0.37 6.81 11.87
N VAL A 56 0.82 7.34 12.15
CA VAL A 56 0.99 8.75 12.54
C VAL A 56 0.55 9.68 11.41
N ALA A 57 1.03 9.46 10.18
CA ALA A 57 0.67 10.30 9.03
C ALA A 57 -0.84 10.29 8.75
N ARG A 58 -1.53 9.16 9.02
CA ARG A 58 -2.97 9.02 8.81
C ARG A 58 -3.80 9.96 9.67
N GLU A 59 -3.40 10.16 10.92
CA GLU A 59 -4.14 10.98 11.89
C GLU A 59 -3.85 12.49 11.77
N ILE A 60 -2.91 12.91 10.92
CA ILE A 60 -2.62 14.33 10.72
C ILE A 60 -3.60 14.97 9.73
N GLU A 61 -4.43 15.86 10.28
CA GLU A 61 -5.22 16.86 9.58
C GLU A 61 -5.07 18.21 10.30
N LEU A 62 -4.84 19.29 9.55
CA LEU A 62 -4.58 20.61 10.12
C LEU A 62 -5.78 21.55 9.94
N GLU A 63 -6.00 22.41 10.93
CA GLU A 63 -7.10 23.38 10.92
C GLU A 63 -6.93 24.43 9.82
N ASP A 64 -5.74 25.03 9.71
CA ASP A 64 -5.41 25.95 8.62
C ASP A 64 -5.39 25.19 7.29
N LYS A 65 -6.27 25.60 6.37
CA LYS A 65 -6.45 24.88 5.11
C LYS A 65 -5.22 24.90 4.20
N PHE A 66 -4.40 25.96 4.22
CA PHE A 66 -3.17 26.01 3.42
C PHE A 66 -2.09 25.11 4.02
N GLU A 67 -1.97 25.09 5.34
CA GLU A 67 -1.07 24.16 6.04
C GLU A 67 -1.54 22.71 5.79
N ASN A 68 -2.85 22.44 5.89
CA ASN A 68 -3.40 21.11 5.63
C ASN A 68 -3.14 20.65 4.20
N MET A 69 -3.31 21.50 3.19
CA MET A 69 -2.95 21.17 1.80
C MET A 69 -1.48 20.72 1.71
N GLY A 70 -0.57 21.41 2.38
CA GLY A 70 0.85 21.03 2.47
C GLY A 70 1.05 19.65 3.09
N ALA A 71 0.39 19.38 4.21
CA ALA A 71 0.45 18.08 4.89
C ALA A 71 -0.13 16.96 4.01
N GLN A 72 -1.32 17.13 3.43
CA GLN A 72 -1.96 16.10 2.61
C GLN A 72 -1.15 15.76 1.36
N MET A 73 -0.47 16.73 0.73
CA MET A 73 0.40 16.46 -0.42
C MET A 73 1.58 15.54 -0.07
N VAL A 74 2.21 15.72 1.10
CA VAL A 74 3.33 14.85 1.54
C VAL A 74 2.82 13.51 2.06
N LYS A 75 1.65 13.48 2.69
CA LYS A 75 0.98 12.24 3.10
C LYS A 75 0.68 11.32 1.91
N GLU A 76 0.28 11.88 0.77
CA GLU A 76 0.07 11.11 -0.47
C GLU A 76 1.36 10.44 -0.95
N VAL A 77 2.52 11.07 -0.75
CA VAL A 77 3.83 10.49 -1.07
C VAL A 77 4.18 9.32 -0.17
N ALA A 78 3.97 9.47 1.14
CA ALA A 78 4.18 8.37 2.07
C ALA A 78 3.30 7.17 1.70
N SER A 79 2.03 7.41 1.37
CA SER A 79 1.10 6.35 0.92
C SER A 79 1.58 5.69 -0.37
N LYS A 80 1.96 6.46 -1.40
CA LYS A 80 2.41 5.89 -2.68
C LYS A 80 3.71 5.10 -2.57
N ALA A 81 4.64 5.52 -1.70
CA ALA A 81 5.83 4.75 -1.42
C ALA A 81 5.48 3.40 -0.78
N ASN A 82 4.51 3.39 0.15
CA ASN A 82 3.98 2.17 0.75
C ASN A 82 3.32 1.26 -0.30
N ASP A 83 2.43 1.81 -1.12
CA ASP A 83 1.69 1.04 -2.13
C ASP A 83 2.64 0.39 -3.14
N ALA A 84 3.75 1.05 -3.47
CA ALA A 84 4.71 0.56 -4.45
C ALA A 84 5.74 -0.44 -3.90
N ALA A 85 6.15 -0.28 -2.64
CA ALA A 85 7.29 -1.00 -2.07
C ALA A 85 7.05 -1.68 -0.73
N GLY A 86 5.92 -1.41 -0.06
CA GLY A 86 5.52 -2.01 1.21
C GLY A 86 6.18 -1.44 2.45
N ASP A 87 7.09 -0.47 2.29
CA ASP A 87 7.84 0.17 3.37
C ASP A 87 8.42 1.51 2.86
N GLY A 88 9.12 2.25 3.73
CA GLY A 88 9.86 3.46 3.40
C GLY A 88 9.05 4.74 3.51
N THR A 89 7.85 4.69 4.09
CA THR A 89 6.93 5.83 4.23
C THR A 89 7.54 6.97 5.05
N THR A 90 8.15 6.64 6.19
CA THR A 90 8.86 7.59 7.04
C THR A 90 10.10 8.15 6.34
N THR A 91 10.86 7.30 5.64
CA THR A 91 12.03 7.71 4.86
C THR A 91 11.64 8.68 3.74
N ALA A 92 10.56 8.39 3.00
CA ALA A 92 10.02 9.26 1.96
C ALA A 92 9.59 10.62 2.53
N THR A 93 8.94 10.63 3.71
CA THR A 93 8.52 11.85 4.40
C THR A 93 9.72 12.72 4.81
N VAL A 94 10.76 12.12 5.38
CA VAL A 94 12.00 12.82 5.78
C VAL A 94 12.74 13.40 4.56
N LEU A 95 12.85 12.62 3.49
CA LEU A 95 13.43 13.08 2.23
C LEU A 95 12.63 14.25 1.64
N ALA A 96 11.29 14.14 1.62
CA ALA A 96 10.42 15.20 1.10
C ALA A 96 10.60 16.49 1.90
N GLN A 97 10.57 16.42 3.25
CA GLN A 97 10.80 17.58 4.11
C GLN A 97 12.13 18.26 3.79
N SER A 98 13.21 17.48 3.64
CA SER A 98 14.55 18.03 3.37
C SER A 98 14.63 18.73 2.02
N ILE A 99 14.13 18.10 0.95
CA ILE A 99 14.14 18.68 -0.41
C ILE A 99 13.26 19.94 -0.47
N ILE A 100 12.05 19.89 0.10
CA ILE A 100 11.12 21.02 0.12
C ILE A 100 11.75 22.19 0.88
N THR A 101 12.29 21.94 2.07
CA THR A 101 12.85 23.01 2.92
C THR A 101 13.99 23.74 2.21
N GLU A 102 14.95 23.00 1.65
CA GLU A 102 16.12 23.59 1.00
C GLU A 102 15.77 24.19 -0.38
N GLY A 103 14.86 23.56 -1.12
CA GLY A 103 14.35 24.08 -2.39
C GLY A 103 13.60 25.40 -2.21
N LEU A 104 12.74 25.51 -1.19
CA LEU A 104 12.01 26.74 -0.90
C LEU A 104 12.93 27.87 -0.42
N LYS A 105 14.00 27.56 0.32
CA LYS A 105 15.05 28.55 0.64
C LYS A 105 15.74 29.07 -0.62
N ALA A 106 16.03 28.20 -1.58
CA ALA A 106 16.63 28.59 -2.85
C ALA A 106 15.69 29.47 -3.69
N VAL A 107 14.39 29.15 -3.75
CA VAL A 107 13.37 30.01 -4.38
C VAL A 107 13.29 31.37 -3.70
N ALA A 108 13.28 31.42 -2.36
CA ALA A 108 13.28 32.67 -1.62
C ALA A 108 14.54 33.52 -1.85
N ALA A 109 15.66 32.88 -2.20
CA ALA A 109 16.90 33.55 -2.62
C ALA A 109 16.87 34.05 -4.08
N GLY A 110 15.76 33.85 -4.81
CA GLY A 110 15.55 34.35 -6.18
C GLY A 110 15.94 33.38 -7.29
N MET A 111 16.27 32.12 -6.97
CA MET A 111 16.57 31.10 -7.97
C MET A 111 15.31 30.62 -8.69
N ASN A 112 15.45 30.23 -9.95
CA ASN A 112 14.33 29.78 -10.77
C ASN A 112 13.78 28.42 -10.28
N PRO A 113 12.49 28.34 -9.86
CA PRO A 113 11.91 27.10 -9.36
C PRO A 113 11.94 25.93 -10.36
N MET A 114 11.81 26.22 -11.66
CA MET A 114 11.83 25.19 -12.70
C MET A 114 13.23 24.61 -12.89
N ASP A 115 14.27 25.43 -12.81
CA ASP A 115 15.64 24.94 -12.88
C ASP A 115 16.05 24.19 -11.61
N LEU A 116 15.61 24.63 -10.44
CA LEU A 116 15.77 23.85 -9.20
C LEU A 116 15.14 22.45 -9.34
N LYS A 117 13.90 22.37 -9.85
CA LYS A 117 13.24 21.09 -10.11
C LYS A 117 14.02 20.23 -11.10
N ARG A 118 14.45 20.77 -12.24
CA ARG A 118 15.25 20.01 -13.23
C ARG A 118 16.55 19.48 -12.63
N GLY A 119 17.20 20.27 -11.79
CA GLY A 119 18.41 19.85 -11.06
C GLY A 119 18.13 18.69 -10.10
N ILE A 120 17.05 18.77 -9.32
CA ILE A 120 16.61 17.70 -8.41
C ILE A 120 16.29 16.43 -9.20
N ASP A 121 15.47 16.52 -10.25
CA ASP A 121 15.08 15.37 -11.08
C ASP A 121 16.30 14.70 -11.71
N LYS A 122 17.28 15.49 -12.19
CA LYS A 122 18.53 14.97 -12.76
C LYS A 122 19.37 14.21 -11.74
N ALA A 123 19.51 14.75 -10.52
CA ALA A 123 20.22 14.09 -9.44
C ALA A 123 19.54 12.79 -9.01
N VAL A 124 18.21 12.79 -8.92
CA VAL A 124 17.42 11.60 -8.56
C VAL A 124 17.53 10.52 -9.64
N ALA A 125 17.45 10.88 -10.93
CA ALA A 125 17.64 9.91 -12.01
C ALA A 125 19.01 9.25 -11.96
N ALA A 126 20.08 10.02 -11.75
CA ALA A 126 21.44 9.49 -11.58
C ALA A 126 21.55 8.62 -10.31
N ALA A 127 20.92 9.05 -9.22
CA ALA A 127 20.92 8.32 -7.96
C ALA A 127 20.24 6.95 -8.06
N VAL A 128 19.13 6.86 -8.80
CA VAL A 128 18.41 5.60 -9.02
C VAL A 128 19.25 4.59 -9.80
N GLU A 129 19.95 5.03 -10.85
CA GLU A 129 20.83 4.14 -11.62
C GLU A 129 22.02 3.65 -10.78
N GLU A 130 22.62 4.53 -9.98
CA GLU A 130 23.69 4.13 -9.06
C GLU A 130 23.18 3.19 -7.96
N LEU A 131 21.96 3.40 -7.45
CA LEU A 131 21.37 2.53 -6.45
C LEU A 131 21.12 1.12 -6.99
N LYS A 132 20.69 0.99 -8.26
CA LYS A 132 20.60 -0.31 -8.94
C LYS A 132 21.97 -0.97 -9.09
N ALA A 133 23.02 -0.20 -9.40
CA ALA A 133 24.38 -0.72 -9.51
C ALA A 133 24.96 -1.19 -8.16
N LEU A 134 24.56 -0.57 -7.05
CA LEU A 134 24.91 -0.98 -5.70
C LEU A 134 24.08 -2.16 -5.18
N SER A 135 22.95 -2.48 -5.81
CA SER A 135 22.03 -3.50 -5.36
C SER A 135 22.63 -4.89 -5.44
N VAL A 136 22.41 -5.68 -4.40
CA VAL A 136 22.80 -7.10 -4.32
C VAL A 136 21.54 -7.96 -4.41
N PRO A 137 21.46 -8.95 -5.31
CA PRO A 137 20.29 -9.81 -5.43
C PRO A 137 19.97 -10.60 -4.15
N CYS A 138 18.73 -10.54 -3.67
CA CYS A 138 18.25 -11.31 -2.51
C CYS A 138 17.81 -12.71 -2.96
N SER A 139 18.78 -13.62 -3.07
CA SER A 139 18.59 -14.90 -3.76
C SER A 139 18.34 -16.09 -2.83
N ASP A 140 18.90 -16.07 -1.63
CA ASP A 140 18.88 -17.18 -0.70
C ASP A 140 17.92 -16.93 0.47
N SER A 141 17.43 -18.01 1.07
CA SER A 141 16.49 -17.94 2.20
C SER A 141 17.09 -17.21 3.40
N LYS A 142 18.42 -17.16 3.52
CA LYS A 142 19.12 -16.39 4.56
C LYS A 142 18.94 -14.88 4.37
N ALA A 143 19.21 -14.34 3.18
CA ALA A 143 19.00 -12.92 2.93
C ALA A 143 17.52 -12.54 3.02
N ILE A 144 16.63 -13.41 2.53
CA ILE A 144 15.17 -13.24 2.66
C ILE A 144 14.76 -13.13 4.14
N ALA A 145 15.26 -14.04 4.98
CA ALA A 145 14.99 -13.99 6.42
C ALA A 145 15.56 -12.71 7.07
N GLN A 146 16.77 -12.29 6.69
CA GLN A 146 17.38 -11.06 7.21
C GLN A 146 16.55 -9.82 6.88
N VAL A 147 16.09 -9.68 5.63
CA VAL A 147 15.19 -8.58 5.24
C VAL A 147 13.91 -8.62 6.06
N GLY A 148 13.24 -9.78 6.14
CA GLY A 148 12.02 -9.93 6.92
C GLY A 148 12.21 -9.61 8.40
N THR A 149 13.35 -9.98 8.99
CA THR A 149 13.70 -9.67 10.39
C THR A 149 13.86 -8.17 10.61
N ILE A 150 14.58 -7.46 9.74
CA ILE A 150 14.78 -6.01 9.88
C ILE A 150 13.46 -5.27 9.75
N SER A 151 12.67 -5.58 8.73
CA SER A 151 11.36 -4.96 8.52
C SER A 151 10.36 -5.29 9.62
N ALA A 152 10.49 -6.44 10.29
CA ALA A 152 9.68 -6.82 11.44
C ALA A 152 10.17 -6.24 12.78
N ASN A 153 10.96 -5.17 12.78
CA ASN A 153 11.59 -4.56 13.95
C ASN A 153 12.56 -5.49 14.71
N SER A 154 13.44 -6.16 13.96
CA SER A 154 14.43 -7.14 14.48
C SER A 154 13.81 -8.40 15.07
N ASP A 155 12.63 -8.81 14.60
CA ASP A 155 11.98 -10.05 14.99
C ASP A 155 12.43 -11.22 14.10
N GLU A 156 13.33 -12.04 14.62
CA GLU A 156 13.86 -13.22 13.91
C GLU A 156 12.78 -14.27 13.60
N THR A 157 11.73 -14.35 14.42
CA THR A 157 10.65 -15.33 14.21
C THR A 157 9.85 -15.00 12.95
N VAL A 158 9.55 -13.72 12.75
CA VAL A 158 8.82 -13.23 11.56
C VAL A 158 9.65 -13.42 10.29
N GLY A 159 10.94 -13.05 10.32
CA GLY A 159 11.82 -13.23 9.17
C GLY A 159 11.95 -14.70 8.75
N LYS A 160 12.07 -15.61 9.73
CA LYS A 160 12.09 -17.04 9.49
C LYS A 160 10.79 -17.56 8.87
N LEU A 161 9.63 -17.16 9.39
CA LEU A 161 8.33 -17.56 8.86
C LEU A 161 8.14 -17.12 7.41
N ILE A 162 8.54 -15.90 7.07
CA ILE A 162 8.46 -15.38 5.70
C ILE A 162 9.37 -16.17 4.77
N ALA A 163 10.60 -16.47 5.19
CA ALA A 163 11.52 -17.27 4.39
C ALA A 163 11.01 -18.69 4.16
N GLU A 164 10.43 -19.34 5.17
CA GLU A 164 9.80 -20.65 5.04
C GLU A 164 8.57 -20.61 4.13
N ALA A 165 7.74 -19.56 4.22
CA ALA A 165 6.58 -19.39 3.34
C ALA A 165 7.02 -19.24 1.87
N MET A 166 8.00 -18.38 1.59
CA MET A 166 8.54 -18.20 0.24
C MET A 166 9.24 -19.44 -0.31
N ASP A 167 9.83 -20.27 0.54
CA ASP A 167 10.42 -21.55 0.11
C ASP A 167 9.34 -22.55 -0.34
N LYS A 168 8.19 -22.59 0.37
CA LYS A 168 7.08 -23.49 0.05
C LYS A 168 6.31 -23.11 -1.22
N VAL A 169 5.92 -21.84 -1.38
CA VAL A 169 5.12 -21.39 -2.55
C VAL A 169 5.96 -20.80 -3.68
N GLY A 170 7.27 -20.71 -3.48
CA GLY A 170 8.18 -20.02 -4.38
C GLY A 170 8.19 -18.50 -4.16
N LYS A 171 9.24 -17.86 -4.67
CA LYS A 171 9.49 -16.42 -4.53
C LYS A 171 8.39 -15.52 -5.10
N GLU A 172 7.72 -15.98 -6.14
CA GLU A 172 6.60 -15.31 -6.79
C GLU A 172 5.23 -15.85 -6.33
N GLY A 173 5.23 -16.81 -5.40
CA GLY A 173 4.02 -17.42 -4.84
C GLY A 173 3.19 -16.42 -4.03
N VAL A 174 1.93 -16.75 -3.80
CA VAL A 174 1.01 -15.91 -3.02
C VAL A 174 1.18 -16.24 -1.53
N ILE A 175 1.37 -15.22 -0.70
CA ILE A 175 1.49 -15.34 0.75
C ILE A 175 0.48 -14.38 1.37
N THR A 176 -0.27 -14.84 2.36
CA THR A 176 -1.27 -14.07 3.11
C THR A 176 -1.06 -14.25 4.61
N VAL A 177 -1.56 -13.29 5.39
CA VAL A 177 -1.40 -13.26 6.84
C VAL A 177 -2.77 -13.20 7.51
N GLU A 178 -3.01 -14.13 8.44
CA GLU A 178 -4.27 -14.29 9.16
C GLU A 178 -4.07 -14.21 10.68
N ASP A 179 -5.18 -14.01 11.39
CA ASP A 179 -5.22 -14.06 12.84
C ASP A 179 -5.05 -15.53 13.30
N GLY A 180 -4.12 -15.79 14.22
CA GLY A 180 -3.93 -17.11 14.80
C GLY A 180 -4.96 -17.43 15.87
N THR A 181 -5.26 -18.73 16.06
CA THR A 181 -6.22 -19.19 17.08
C THR A 181 -5.58 -19.44 18.45
N GLY A 182 -4.25 -19.33 18.56
CA GLY A 182 -3.51 -19.66 19.78
C GLY A 182 -2.24 -18.82 19.97
N LEU A 183 -1.36 -19.31 20.84
CA LEU A 183 -0.10 -18.62 21.19
C LEU A 183 1.00 -18.78 20.14
N GLN A 184 0.94 -19.83 19.33
CA GLN A 184 2.00 -20.19 18.38
C GLN A 184 1.65 -19.71 16.98
N ASP A 185 2.68 -19.35 16.21
CA ASP A 185 2.54 -19.06 14.79
C ASP A 185 2.40 -20.35 13.99
N GLU A 186 1.58 -20.34 12.94
CA GLU A 186 1.38 -21.48 12.04
C GLU A 186 1.63 -21.06 10.59
N LEU A 187 2.17 -21.98 9.78
CA LEU A 187 2.39 -21.79 8.34
C LEU A 187 1.81 -22.97 7.56
N ASP A 188 0.67 -22.71 6.92
CA ASP A 188 -0.02 -23.69 6.08
C ASP A 188 0.09 -23.29 4.60
N VAL A 189 0.01 -24.27 3.70
CA VAL A 189 -0.15 -24.03 2.27
C VAL A 189 -1.49 -24.63 1.87
N VAL A 190 -2.36 -23.80 1.29
CA VAL A 190 -3.71 -24.17 0.90
C VAL A 190 -3.92 -23.91 -0.58
N GLU A 191 -4.91 -24.55 -1.17
CA GLU A 191 -5.30 -24.29 -2.56
C GLU A 191 -5.92 -22.91 -2.68
N GLY A 192 -5.40 -22.07 -3.57
CA GLY A 192 -5.82 -20.69 -3.69
C GLY A 192 -5.17 -19.98 -4.87
N MET A 193 -5.62 -18.77 -5.18
CA MET A 193 -5.08 -17.99 -6.29
C MET A 193 -5.22 -16.49 -6.09
N GLN A 194 -4.35 -15.71 -6.74
CA GLN A 194 -4.44 -14.25 -6.80
C GLN A 194 -4.51 -13.76 -8.26
N PHE A 195 -5.31 -12.74 -8.51
CA PHE A 195 -5.39 -12.05 -9.80
C PHE A 195 -5.55 -10.54 -9.68
N ASP A 196 -5.13 -9.82 -10.72
CA ASP A 196 -4.94 -8.36 -10.71
C ASP A 196 -6.23 -7.59 -11.07
N ARG A 197 -7.25 -7.78 -10.23
CA ARG A 197 -8.50 -7.03 -10.26
C ARG A 197 -8.91 -6.71 -8.84
N GLY A 198 -9.09 -5.43 -8.53
CA GLY A 198 -9.60 -5.01 -7.23
C GLY A 198 -11.09 -4.68 -7.21
N TYR A 199 -11.54 -4.14 -6.09
CA TYR A 199 -12.93 -3.76 -5.88
C TYR A 199 -13.38 -2.68 -6.88
N LEU A 200 -14.62 -2.79 -7.36
CA LEU A 200 -15.21 -1.80 -8.26
C LEU A 200 -15.59 -0.49 -7.56
N SER A 201 -15.72 -0.52 -6.24
CA SER A 201 -16.08 0.63 -5.42
C SER A 201 -15.36 0.58 -4.07
N PRO A 202 -14.71 1.67 -3.61
CA PRO A 202 -14.11 1.74 -2.28
C PRO A 202 -15.10 1.54 -1.13
N TYR A 203 -16.41 1.70 -1.40
CA TYR A 203 -17.45 1.48 -0.40
C TYR A 203 -17.65 0.01 -0.01
N PHE A 204 -17.00 -0.94 -0.69
CA PHE A 204 -16.96 -2.34 -0.26
C PHE A 204 -15.94 -2.60 0.87
N ILE A 205 -15.02 -1.65 1.14
CA ILE A 205 -13.99 -1.78 2.17
C ILE A 205 -14.67 -1.96 3.53
N ASN A 206 -14.35 -3.09 4.19
CA ASN A 206 -14.80 -3.41 5.55
C ASN A 206 -13.64 -3.47 6.55
N LYS A 207 -12.39 -3.31 6.07
CA LYS A 207 -11.17 -3.08 6.86
C LYS A 207 -10.53 -1.76 6.45
N PRO A 208 -10.95 -0.61 7.03
CA PRO A 208 -10.41 0.71 6.68
C PRO A 208 -8.92 0.86 6.95
N GLU A 209 -8.36 0.05 7.84
CA GLU A 209 -6.95 0.10 8.24
C GLU A 209 -6.03 -0.32 7.10
N THR A 210 -6.36 -1.42 6.42
CA THR A 210 -5.61 -1.95 5.27
C THR A 210 -6.18 -1.48 3.93
N GLY A 211 -7.35 -0.82 3.95
CA GLY A 211 -8.07 -0.44 2.73
C GLY A 211 -8.58 -1.64 1.94
N ALA A 212 -8.80 -2.78 2.61
CA ALA A 212 -9.16 -4.04 1.98
C ALA A 212 -10.61 -4.45 2.27
N VAL A 213 -11.14 -5.33 1.41
CA VAL A 213 -12.35 -6.12 1.68
C VAL A 213 -11.92 -7.50 2.14
N GLU A 214 -12.34 -7.91 3.33
CA GLU A 214 -12.15 -9.27 3.82
C GLU A 214 -13.50 -9.98 3.96
N LEU A 215 -13.68 -11.08 3.23
CA LEU A 215 -14.89 -11.91 3.30
C LEU A 215 -14.52 -13.28 3.87
N GLU A 216 -15.18 -13.68 4.96
CA GLU A 216 -15.03 -15.01 5.56
C GLU A 216 -16.11 -15.97 5.07
N SER A 217 -15.68 -17.16 4.66
CA SER A 217 -16.51 -18.21 4.07
C SER A 217 -17.51 -17.73 3.01
N PRO A 218 -17.10 -16.89 2.03
CA PRO A 218 -18.03 -16.34 1.05
C PRO A 218 -18.50 -17.38 0.03
N PHE A 219 -19.69 -17.14 -0.50
CA PHE A 219 -20.07 -17.65 -1.82
C PHE A 219 -19.42 -16.81 -2.91
N ILE A 220 -19.16 -17.40 -4.07
CA ILE A 220 -18.48 -16.78 -5.21
C ILE A 220 -19.32 -16.99 -6.46
N LEU A 221 -19.92 -15.92 -6.97
CA LEU A 221 -20.64 -15.89 -8.22
C LEU A 221 -19.68 -15.62 -9.38
N LEU A 222 -19.69 -16.50 -10.37
CA LEU A 222 -18.86 -16.40 -11.58
C LEU A 222 -19.77 -16.18 -12.80
N ALA A 223 -19.78 -14.97 -13.34
CA ALA A 223 -20.64 -14.60 -14.46
C ALA A 223 -19.82 -14.14 -15.67
N ASP A 224 -19.90 -14.83 -16.81
CA ASP A 224 -19.29 -14.38 -18.06
C ASP A 224 -20.23 -13.44 -18.83
N LYS A 225 -20.72 -12.40 -18.14
CA LYS A 225 -21.52 -11.31 -18.72
C LYS A 225 -21.33 -10.03 -17.91
N LYS A 226 -21.73 -8.90 -18.49
CA LYS A 226 -21.88 -7.64 -17.76
C LYS A 226 -23.19 -7.64 -16.97
N ILE A 227 -23.13 -7.15 -15.74
CA ILE A 227 -24.30 -7.05 -14.86
C ILE A 227 -24.61 -5.56 -14.67
N SER A 228 -25.63 -5.08 -15.36
CA SER A 228 -26.12 -3.70 -15.27
C SER A 228 -27.46 -3.58 -14.54
N ASN A 229 -28.23 -4.67 -14.50
CA ASN A 229 -29.57 -4.73 -13.90
C ASN A 229 -29.56 -5.58 -12.63
N ILE A 230 -30.02 -5.00 -11.51
CA ILE A 230 -30.07 -5.70 -10.22
C ILE A 230 -31.14 -6.81 -10.18
N ARG A 231 -32.17 -6.75 -11.04
CA ARG A 231 -33.28 -7.72 -11.04
C ARG A 231 -32.81 -9.14 -11.30
N GLU A 232 -31.83 -9.30 -12.19
CA GLU A 232 -31.24 -10.59 -12.56
C GLU A 232 -30.51 -11.24 -11.36
N MET A 233 -30.07 -10.41 -10.41
CA MET A 233 -29.31 -10.82 -9.24
C MET A 233 -30.17 -11.09 -8.00
N LEU A 234 -31.44 -10.68 -7.99
CA LEU A 234 -32.30 -10.80 -6.81
C LEU A 234 -32.42 -12.23 -6.28
N PRO A 235 -32.67 -13.26 -7.11
CA PRO A 235 -32.80 -14.63 -6.61
C PRO A 235 -31.53 -15.13 -5.92
N VAL A 236 -30.37 -14.84 -6.51
CA VAL A 236 -29.05 -15.21 -5.96
C VAL A 236 -28.77 -14.47 -4.65
N LEU A 237 -29.01 -13.16 -4.62
CA LEU A 237 -28.80 -12.34 -3.42
C LEU A 237 -29.69 -12.79 -2.25
N GLU A 238 -30.96 -13.11 -2.51
CA GLU A 238 -31.89 -13.62 -1.51
C GLU A 238 -31.46 -14.99 -0.97
N ALA A 239 -31.02 -15.89 -1.85
CA ALA A 239 -30.53 -17.20 -1.45
C ALA A 239 -29.28 -17.10 -0.56
N VAL A 240 -28.33 -16.24 -0.92
CA VAL A 240 -27.09 -16.02 -0.15
C VAL A 240 -27.39 -15.33 1.19
N ALA A 241 -28.27 -14.33 1.20
CA ALA A 241 -28.70 -13.67 2.42
C ALA A 241 -29.36 -14.65 3.40
N LYS A 242 -30.20 -15.58 2.89
CA LYS A 242 -30.82 -16.64 3.70
C LYS A 242 -29.79 -17.60 4.30
N ALA A 243 -28.69 -17.85 3.60
CA ALA A 243 -27.58 -18.68 4.09
C ALA A 243 -26.69 -17.95 5.12
N GLY A 244 -26.86 -16.63 5.29
CA GLY A 244 -26.10 -15.84 6.26
C GLY A 244 -24.61 -15.67 5.93
N LYS A 245 -24.21 -15.92 4.68
CA LYS A 245 -22.83 -15.84 4.20
C LYS A 245 -22.62 -14.61 3.30
N PRO A 246 -21.39 -14.06 3.21
CA PRO A 246 -21.07 -13.02 2.25
C PRO A 246 -21.04 -13.54 0.81
N LEU A 247 -21.13 -12.63 -0.17
CA LEU A 247 -21.05 -12.93 -1.60
C LEU A 247 -19.91 -12.13 -2.26
N LEU A 248 -19.08 -12.82 -3.02
CA LEU A 248 -18.18 -12.21 -4.01
C LEU A 248 -18.78 -12.37 -5.41
N ILE A 249 -18.84 -11.27 -6.16
CA ILE A 249 -19.25 -11.27 -7.56
C ILE A 249 -18.03 -11.05 -8.44
N ILE A 250 -17.75 -12.01 -9.32
CA ILE A 250 -16.73 -11.90 -10.37
C ILE A 250 -17.45 -11.95 -11.72
N ALA A 251 -17.53 -10.80 -12.38
CA ALA A 251 -18.24 -10.65 -13.64
C ALA A 251 -17.38 -9.94 -14.69
N GLU A 252 -17.78 -9.93 -15.97
CA GLU A 252 -17.09 -9.09 -16.98
C GLU A 252 -17.02 -7.63 -16.51
N ASP A 253 -18.16 -7.12 -16.02
CA ASP A 253 -18.27 -5.83 -15.35
C ASP A 253 -19.53 -5.80 -14.47
N VAL A 254 -19.54 -4.93 -13.45
CA VAL A 254 -20.75 -4.61 -12.69
C VAL A 254 -20.90 -3.09 -12.69
N GLU A 255 -21.94 -2.60 -13.36
CA GLU A 255 -22.09 -1.18 -13.67
C GLU A 255 -23.51 -0.66 -13.45
N GLY A 256 -23.67 0.66 -13.58
CA GLY A 256 -24.98 1.32 -13.55
C GLY A 256 -25.76 1.11 -12.25
N GLU A 257 -27.04 0.76 -12.39
CA GLU A 257 -27.97 0.56 -11.29
C GLU A 257 -27.56 -0.62 -10.39
N ALA A 258 -27.02 -1.70 -10.97
CA ALA A 258 -26.58 -2.86 -10.20
C ALA A 258 -25.49 -2.49 -9.20
N LEU A 259 -24.44 -1.78 -9.64
CA LEU A 259 -23.35 -1.38 -8.75
C LEU A 259 -23.83 -0.42 -7.66
N ALA A 260 -24.62 0.59 -8.01
CA ALA A 260 -25.15 1.56 -7.06
C ALA A 260 -26.01 0.88 -5.96
N THR A 261 -26.84 -0.09 -6.37
CA THR A 261 -27.71 -0.83 -5.44
C THR A 261 -26.89 -1.73 -4.51
N LEU A 262 -25.89 -2.44 -5.04
CA LEU A 262 -24.98 -3.25 -4.22
C LEU A 262 -24.24 -2.42 -3.19
N VAL A 263 -23.72 -1.24 -3.59
CA VAL A 263 -23.03 -0.32 -2.67
C VAL A 263 -23.95 0.13 -1.54
N VAL A 264 -25.14 0.65 -1.87
CA VAL A 264 -26.08 1.15 -0.85
C VAL A 264 -26.54 0.05 0.11
N ASN A 265 -26.83 -1.14 -0.41
CA ASN A 265 -27.27 -2.27 0.44
C ASN A 265 -26.16 -2.82 1.32
N THR A 266 -24.92 -2.82 0.83
CA THR A 266 -23.74 -3.22 1.62
C THR A 266 -23.47 -2.21 2.74
N MET A 267 -23.53 -0.90 2.43
CA MET A 267 -23.38 0.15 3.44
C MET A 267 -24.47 0.11 4.53
N ARG A 268 -25.69 -0.32 4.19
CA ARG A 268 -26.78 -0.51 5.15
C ARG A 268 -26.71 -1.83 5.92
N GLY A 269 -25.74 -2.68 5.62
CA GLY A 269 -25.57 -3.99 6.26
C GLY A 269 -26.63 -5.02 5.87
N ILE A 270 -27.39 -4.79 4.80
CA ILE A 270 -28.47 -5.70 4.35
C ILE A 270 -27.87 -6.97 3.75
N VAL A 271 -26.82 -6.82 2.92
CA VAL A 271 -26.08 -7.94 2.32
C VAL A 271 -24.59 -7.62 2.39
N LYS A 272 -23.76 -8.60 2.73
CA LYS A 272 -22.29 -8.46 2.69
C LYS A 272 -21.80 -8.88 1.31
N VAL A 273 -21.68 -7.92 0.38
CA VAL A 273 -21.28 -8.20 -1.01
C VAL A 273 -20.07 -7.38 -1.41
N ALA A 274 -19.20 -7.98 -2.23
CA ALA A 274 -18.18 -7.26 -2.97
C ALA A 274 -18.20 -7.67 -4.45
N ALA A 275 -17.82 -6.76 -5.33
CA ALA A 275 -17.78 -7.01 -6.76
C ALA A 275 -16.43 -6.59 -7.37
N VAL A 276 -15.89 -7.47 -8.22
CA VAL A 276 -14.64 -7.29 -8.94
C VAL A 276 -14.84 -7.66 -10.41
N LYS A 277 -14.02 -7.09 -11.30
CA LYS A 277 -14.00 -7.52 -12.71
C LYS A 277 -13.32 -8.89 -12.82
N ALA A 278 -13.72 -9.66 -13.81
CA ALA A 278 -13.04 -10.89 -14.18
C ALA A 278 -11.62 -10.58 -14.71
N PRO A 279 -10.64 -11.45 -14.42
CA PRO A 279 -9.30 -11.29 -14.96
C PRO A 279 -9.24 -11.61 -16.45
N GLY A 280 -8.35 -10.95 -17.18
CA GLY A 280 -8.18 -11.13 -18.62
C GLY A 280 -9.26 -10.45 -19.48
N PHE A 281 -9.27 -10.80 -20.78
CA PHE A 281 -10.21 -10.33 -21.80
C PHE A 281 -10.45 -11.42 -22.84
N GLY A 282 -11.58 -11.36 -23.56
CA GLY A 282 -11.94 -12.33 -24.61
C GLY A 282 -11.91 -13.78 -24.11
N ASP A 283 -11.41 -14.71 -24.93
CA ASP A 283 -11.35 -16.14 -24.61
C ASP A 283 -10.52 -16.45 -23.35
N ARG A 284 -9.52 -15.61 -23.07
CA ARG A 284 -8.70 -15.76 -21.85
C ARG A 284 -9.51 -15.49 -20.59
N ARG A 285 -10.42 -14.51 -20.62
CA ARG A 285 -11.32 -14.24 -19.49
C ARG A 285 -12.17 -15.46 -19.18
N LYS A 286 -12.75 -16.10 -20.21
CA LYS A 286 -13.54 -17.32 -20.07
C LYS A 286 -12.73 -18.46 -19.47
N ALA A 287 -11.52 -18.67 -19.99
CA ALA A 287 -10.63 -19.71 -19.50
C ALA A 287 -10.21 -19.48 -18.04
N MET A 288 -9.94 -18.23 -17.65
CA MET A 288 -9.59 -17.87 -16.27
C MET A 288 -10.79 -17.91 -15.31
N LEU A 289 -12.01 -17.57 -15.77
CA LEU A 289 -13.23 -17.77 -14.99
C LEU A 289 -13.46 -19.25 -14.71
N GLN A 290 -13.20 -20.12 -15.69
CA GLN A 290 -13.27 -21.57 -15.50
C GLN A 290 -12.21 -22.09 -14.53
N ASP A 291 -11.03 -21.47 -14.51
CA ASP A 291 -9.98 -21.80 -13.53
C ASP A 291 -10.43 -21.46 -12.11
N ILE A 292 -11.02 -20.27 -11.90
CA ILE A 292 -11.58 -19.87 -10.60
C ILE A 292 -12.75 -20.79 -10.21
N ALA A 293 -13.61 -21.16 -11.16
CA ALA A 293 -14.71 -22.10 -10.96
C ALA A 293 -14.21 -23.45 -10.46
N THR A 294 -13.18 -24.00 -11.11
CA THR A 294 -12.56 -25.27 -10.73
C THR A 294 -11.94 -25.19 -9.33
N LEU A 295 -11.24 -24.10 -9.00
CA LEU A 295 -10.60 -23.90 -7.71
C LEU A 295 -11.62 -23.75 -6.57
N THR A 296 -12.76 -23.11 -6.84
CA THR A 296 -13.77 -22.79 -5.81
C THR A 296 -14.92 -23.79 -5.78
N GLY A 297 -14.95 -24.77 -6.69
CA GLY A 297 -16.04 -25.73 -6.84
C GLY A 297 -17.34 -25.12 -7.37
N GLY A 298 -17.26 -23.98 -8.07
CA GLY A 298 -18.42 -23.30 -8.66
C GLY A 298 -18.61 -23.59 -10.15
N THR A 299 -19.67 -23.02 -10.72
CA THR A 299 -19.99 -23.10 -12.15
C THR A 299 -19.99 -21.71 -12.77
N VAL A 300 -19.36 -21.55 -13.94
CA VAL A 300 -19.41 -20.28 -14.68
C VAL A 300 -20.77 -20.13 -15.36
N ILE A 301 -21.51 -19.09 -15.01
CA ILE A 301 -22.79 -18.75 -15.63
C ILE A 301 -22.49 -17.96 -16.90
N SER A 302 -22.78 -18.57 -18.05
CA SER A 302 -22.59 -17.96 -19.37
C SER A 302 -23.84 -18.12 -20.23
N GLU A 303 -24.21 -17.06 -20.94
CA GLU A 303 -25.34 -17.06 -21.86
C GLU A 303 -25.08 -17.98 -23.07
N GLU A 304 -23.82 -18.25 -23.41
CA GLU A 304 -23.43 -19.11 -24.54
C GLU A 304 -23.85 -20.57 -24.36
N ILE A 305 -23.94 -21.01 -23.10
CA ILE A 305 -24.38 -22.35 -22.71
C ILE A 305 -25.82 -22.36 -22.19
N GLY A 306 -26.56 -21.27 -22.40
CA GLY A 306 -27.98 -21.15 -22.06
C GLY A 306 -28.28 -21.00 -20.56
N MET A 307 -27.30 -20.60 -19.76
CA MET A 307 -27.51 -20.32 -18.34
C MET A 307 -27.91 -18.86 -18.11
N GLU A 308 -28.78 -18.65 -17.12
CA GLU A 308 -29.33 -17.35 -16.74
C GLU A 308 -29.06 -17.11 -15.24
N LEU A 309 -28.78 -15.87 -14.85
CA LEU A 309 -28.49 -15.51 -13.46
C LEU A 309 -29.70 -15.75 -12.54
N GLU A 310 -30.91 -15.55 -13.08
CA GLU A 310 -32.16 -15.73 -12.35
C GLU A 310 -32.43 -17.18 -11.95
N LYS A 311 -31.83 -18.13 -12.67
CA LYS A 311 -31.98 -19.58 -12.42
C LYS A 311 -30.82 -20.16 -11.63
N ALA A 312 -29.81 -19.35 -11.32
CA ALA A 312 -28.65 -19.80 -10.57
C ALA A 312 -29.03 -20.15 -9.14
N THR A 313 -28.51 -21.28 -8.67
CA THR A 313 -28.72 -21.84 -7.35
C THR A 313 -27.49 -21.65 -6.48
N LEU A 314 -27.58 -21.98 -5.19
CA LEU A 314 -26.41 -21.96 -4.29
C LEU A 314 -25.35 -22.99 -4.67
N GLU A 315 -25.72 -24.07 -5.38
CA GLU A 315 -24.79 -25.11 -5.85
C GLU A 315 -23.97 -24.63 -7.05
N ASP A 316 -24.47 -23.66 -7.81
CA ASP A 316 -23.72 -23.05 -8.92
C ASP A 316 -22.63 -22.08 -8.43
N LEU A 317 -22.74 -21.62 -7.18
CA LEU A 317 -21.79 -20.69 -6.58
C LEU A 317 -20.56 -21.43 -6.04
N GLY A 318 -19.38 -20.92 -6.35
CA GLY A 318 -18.15 -21.37 -5.71
C GLY A 318 -18.11 -21.00 -4.23
N GLN A 319 -17.23 -21.65 -3.48
CA GLN A 319 -16.93 -21.32 -2.10
C GLN A 319 -15.43 -21.33 -1.84
N ALA A 320 -15.02 -20.51 -0.87
CA ALA A 320 -13.67 -20.48 -0.32
C ALA A 320 -13.73 -20.15 1.17
N LYS A 321 -12.67 -20.45 1.92
CA LYS A 321 -12.60 -20.11 3.34
C LYS A 321 -12.47 -18.61 3.57
N ARG A 322 -11.71 -17.91 2.73
CA ARG A 322 -11.52 -16.46 2.83
C ARG A 322 -11.24 -15.85 1.45
N VAL A 323 -11.70 -14.62 1.24
CA VAL A 323 -11.31 -13.79 0.10
C VAL A 323 -10.89 -12.41 0.60
N VAL A 324 -9.75 -11.93 0.09
CA VAL A 324 -9.22 -10.58 0.34
C VAL A 324 -9.16 -9.81 -0.97
N ILE A 325 -9.71 -8.59 -1.00
CA ILE A 325 -9.77 -7.73 -2.18
C ILE A 325 -9.17 -6.37 -1.84
N ASN A 326 -8.13 -5.99 -2.57
CA ASN A 326 -7.51 -4.67 -2.48
C ASN A 326 -7.98 -3.80 -3.66
N LYS A 327 -7.39 -2.61 -3.78
CA LYS A 327 -7.66 -1.69 -4.90
C LYS A 327 -7.35 -2.29 -6.27
N ASP A 328 -6.31 -3.12 -6.34
CA ASP A 328 -5.77 -3.63 -7.60
C ASP A 328 -5.74 -5.16 -7.70
N THR A 329 -5.98 -5.89 -6.60
CA THR A 329 -5.85 -7.36 -6.53
C THR A 329 -7.00 -8.04 -5.82
N THR A 330 -7.28 -9.30 -6.16
CA THR A 330 -8.18 -10.21 -5.44
C THR A 330 -7.46 -11.52 -5.18
N THR A 331 -7.54 -12.01 -3.94
CA THR A 331 -6.90 -13.25 -3.47
C THR A 331 -7.94 -14.17 -2.87
N ILE A 332 -8.08 -15.36 -3.44
CA ILE A 332 -8.98 -16.43 -2.97
C ILE A 332 -8.14 -17.46 -2.20
N ILE A 333 -8.51 -17.72 -0.96
CA ILE A 333 -7.74 -18.55 -0.02
C ILE A 333 -8.58 -19.77 0.37
N ASP A 334 -8.01 -20.96 0.18
CA ASP A 334 -8.60 -22.25 0.55
C ASP A 334 -9.95 -22.48 -0.14
N GLY A 335 -9.89 -22.64 -1.46
CA GLY A 335 -11.04 -22.93 -2.32
C GLY A 335 -11.58 -24.34 -2.11
N VAL A 336 -12.91 -24.51 -2.18
CA VAL A 336 -13.58 -25.81 -1.90
C VAL A 336 -13.53 -26.78 -3.09
N GLY A 337 -12.87 -26.42 -4.19
CA GLY A 337 -12.73 -27.28 -5.35
C GLY A 337 -12.03 -28.61 -5.03
N GLU A 338 -12.50 -29.70 -5.63
CA GLU A 338 -11.87 -31.01 -5.43
C GLU A 338 -10.46 -31.06 -6.04
N GLU A 339 -9.47 -31.55 -5.30
CA GLU A 339 -8.08 -31.68 -5.77
C GLU A 339 -7.97 -32.39 -7.12
N ALA A 340 -8.78 -33.43 -7.35
CA ALA A 340 -8.80 -34.16 -8.61
C ALA A 340 -9.21 -33.28 -9.80
N ALA A 341 -10.18 -32.38 -9.61
CA ALA A 341 -10.62 -31.44 -10.64
C ALA A 341 -9.55 -30.38 -10.90
N ILE A 342 -8.93 -29.85 -9.83
CA ILE A 342 -7.84 -28.87 -9.90
C ILE A 342 -6.64 -29.47 -10.64
N GLN A 343 -6.17 -30.66 -10.25
CA GLN A 343 -5.03 -31.32 -10.91
C GLN A 343 -5.35 -31.72 -12.35
N GLY A 344 -6.59 -32.16 -12.62
CA GLY A 344 -7.06 -32.42 -13.98
C GLY A 344 -7.00 -31.15 -14.84
N ARG A 345 -7.40 -30.01 -14.29
CA ARG A 345 -7.32 -28.71 -14.97
C ARG A 345 -5.88 -28.27 -15.19
N VAL A 346 -4.99 -28.42 -14.21
CA VAL A 346 -3.56 -28.14 -14.35
C VAL A 346 -2.95 -28.99 -15.48
N ALA A 347 -3.27 -30.28 -15.54
CA ALA A 347 -2.78 -31.18 -16.59
C ALA A 347 -3.25 -30.75 -17.99
N GLN A 348 -4.52 -30.34 -18.14
CA GLN A 348 -5.04 -29.80 -19.40
C GLN A 348 -4.26 -28.55 -19.85
N ILE A 349 -4.00 -27.61 -18.93
CA ILE A 349 -3.28 -26.38 -19.29
C ILE A 349 -1.82 -26.70 -19.63
N ARG A 350 -1.17 -27.66 -18.95
CA ARG A 350 0.17 -28.13 -19.31
C ARG A 350 0.23 -28.75 -20.70
N GLN A 351 -0.78 -29.52 -21.11
CA GLN A 351 -0.86 -30.02 -22.48
C GLN A 351 -1.01 -28.87 -23.49
N GLN A 352 -1.84 -27.87 -23.19
CA GLN A 352 -1.99 -26.67 -24.04
C GLN A 352 -0.68 -25.89 -24.20
N ILE A 353 0.20 -25.89 -23.19
CA ILE A 353 1.53 -25.25 -23.25
C ILE A 353 2.42 -25.93 -24.30
N GLU A 354 2.36 -27.27 -24.41
CA GLU A 354 3.13 -28.04 -25.39
C GLU A 354 2.59 -27.85 -26.81
N GLU A 355 1.27 -27.72 -26.96
CA GLU A 355 0.60 -27.47 -28.22
C GLU A 355 0.67 -26.00 -28.68
N ALA A 356 1.06 -25.09 -27.78
CA ALA A 356 1.15 -23.66 -28.07
C ALA A 356 2.26 -23.35 -29.09
N THR A 357 1.87 -22.75 -30.21
CA THR A 357 2.75 -22.36 -31.31
C THR A 357 3.36 -20.96 -31.14
N SER A 358 2.88 -20.19 -30.16
CA SER A 358 3.32 -18.84 -29.85
C SER A 358 3.91 -18.76 -28.45
N ASP A 359 5.07 -18.13 -28.31
CA ASP A 359 5.71 -17.93 -27.00
C ASP A 359 4.82 -17.08 -26.07
N TYR A 360 4.06 -16.13 -26.63
CA TYR A 360 3.11 -15.32 -25.88
C TYR A 360 1.97 -16.16 -25.26
N ASP A 361 1.47 -17.17 -25.98
CA ASP A 361 0.44 -18.06 -25.42
C ASP A 361 1.04 -19.02 -24.39
N ARG A 362 2.27 -19.49 -24.63
CA ARG A 362 3.00 -20.34 -23.70
C ARG A 362 3.22 -19.65 -22.35
N GLU A 363 3.72 -18.42 -22.34
CA GLU A 363 3.92 -17.60 -21.14
C GLU A 363 2.60 -17.42 -20.36
N LYS A 364 1.52 -17.13 -21.08
CA LYS A 364 0.20 -16.86 -20.46
C LYS A 364 -0.48 -18.10 -19.91
N LEU A 365 -0.26 -19.25 -20.53
CA LEU A 365 -0.69 -20.54 -19.98
C LEU A 365 0.18 -20.93 -18.77
N GLN A 366 1.48 -20.64 -18.77
CA GLN A 366 2.35 -20.85 -17.62
C GLN A 366 1.91 -20.00 -16.41
N GLU A 367 1.56 -18.73 -16.62
CA GLU A 367 1.00 -17.87 -15.56
C GLU A 367 -0.27 -18.49 -14.94
N ARG A 368 -1.15 -19.07 -15.76
CA ARG A 368 -2.37 -19.73 -15.28
C ARG A 368 -2.03 -20.97 -14.46
N VAL A 369 -1.12 -21.82 -14.94
CA VAL A 369 -0.67 -23.01 -14.19
C VAL A 369 -0.03 -22.63 -12.87
N ALA A 370 0.84 -21.61 -12.85
CA ALA A 370 1.50 -21.15 -11.63
C ALA A 370 0.49 -20.70 -10.58
N LYS A 371 -0.54 -19.95 -10.98
CA LYS A 371 -1.62 -19.50 -10.07
C LYS A 371 -2.51 -20.62 -9.57
N LEU A 372 -2.68 -21.69 -10.35
CA LEU A 372 -3.59 -22.81 -10.03
C LEU A 372 -2.89 -23.93 -9.27
N ALA A 373 -1.57 -24.10 -9.46
CA ALA A 373 -0.77 -25.16 -8.83
C ALA A 373 0.14 -24.66 -7.70
N GLY A 374 0.41 -23.35 -7.63
CA GLY A 374 1.30 -22.77 -6.62
C GLY A 374 0.67 -22.60 -5.24
N GLY A 375 -0.67 -22.61 -5.17
CA GLY A 375 -1.42 -22.41 -3.93
C GLY A 375 -1.18 -21.04 -3.28
N VAL A 376 -1.58 -20.95 -2.02
CA VAL A 376 -1.41 -19.76 -1.17
C VAL A 376 -0.82 -20.20 0.16
N ALA A 377 0.31 -19.61 0.56
CA ALA A 377 0.84 -19.78 1.90
C ALA A 377 0.08 -18.86 2.87
N VAL A 378 -0.43 -19.43 3.95
CA VAL A 378 -1.17 -18.71 5.00
C VAL A 378 -0.32 -18.71 6.26
N ILE A 379 0.15 -17.53 6.66
CA ILE A 379 0.83 -17.31 7.93
C ILE A 379 -0.23 -16.91 8.95
N LYS A 380 -0.46 -17.75 9.97
CA LYS A 380 -1.36 -17.41 11.08
C LYS A 380 -0.53 -16.90 12.25
N VAL A 381 -0.81 -15.69 12.70
CA VAL A 381 -0.01 -15.00 13.72
C VAL A 381 -0.57 -15.28 15.11
N GLY A 382 0.21 -15.98 15.93
CA GLY A 382 -0.13 -16.31 17.31
C GLY A 382 0.34 -15.22 18.29
N ALA A 383 -0.46 -14.98 19.34
CA ALA A 383 -0.12 -14.06 20.42
C ALA A 383 -0.91 -14.36 21.71
N ALA A 384 -0.47 -13.79 22.84
CA ALA A 384 -1.13 -13.96 24.13
C ALA A 384 -2.41 -13.13 24.29
N THR A 385 -2.50 -12.00 23.57
CA THR A 385 -3.69 -11.14 23.57
C THR A 385 -4.04 -10.67 22.15
N GLU A 386 -5.29 -10.27 21.94
CA GLU A 386 -5.77 -9.78 20.64
C GLU A 386 -5.02 -8.51 20.18
N VAL A 387 -4.69 -7.63 21.13
CA VAL A 387 -3.96 -6.38 20.83
C VAL A 387 -2.55 -6.70 20.31
N GLU A 388 -1.83 -7.61 20.97
CA GLU A 388 -0.52 -8.07 20.52
C GLU A 388 -0.61 -8.83 19.19
N MET A 389 -1.65 -9.63 18.99
CA MET A 389 -1.87 -10.34 17.72
C MET A 389 -2.00 -9.37 16.56
N LYS A 390 -2.78 -8.30 16.71
CA LYS A 390 -2.99 -7.29 15.66
C LYS A 390 -1.72 -6.50 15.37
N GLU A 391 -0.95 -6.16 16.40
CA GLU A 391 0.37 -5.52 16.24
C GLU A 391 1.35 -6.42 15.49
N LYS A 392 1.47 -7.69 15.92
CA LYS A 392 2.38 -8.65 15.30
C LYS A 392 1.95 -8.97 13.87
N LYS A 393 0.65 -9.09 13.60
CA LYS A 393 0.10 -9.28 12.26
C LYS A 393 0.50 -8.15 11.33
N ALA A 394 0.31 -6.90 11.74
CA ALA A 394 0.71 -5.73 10.95
C ALA A 394 2.22 -5.78 10.64
N ARG A 395 3.06 -6.09 11.63
CA ARG A 395 4.51 -6.26 11.40
C ARG A 395 4.86 -7.37 10.40
N VAL A 396 4.14 -8.50 10.44
CA VAL A 396 4.35 -9.61 9.50
C VAL A 396 3.93 -9.21 8.08
N GLU A 397 2.84 -8.47 7.93
CA GLU A 397 2.38 -7.94 6.64
C GLU A 397 3.42 -6.96 6.05
N ASP A 398 3.89 -6.00 6.84
CA ASP A 398 4.92 -5.03 6.41
C ASP A 398 6.22 -5.75 5.99
N ALA A 399 6.68 -6.70 6.82
CA ALA A 399 7.87 -7.48 6.54
C ALA A 399 7.73 -8.36 5.29
N LEU A 400 6.55 -8.93 5.04
CA LEU A 400 6.26 -9.70 3.85
C LEU A 400 6.37 -8.83 2.58
N HIS A 401 5.81 -7.63 2.61
CA HIS A 401 5.89 -6.72 1.47
C HIS A 401 7.32 -6.25 1.19
N ALA A 402 8.07 -5.88 2.24
CA ALA A 402 9.48 -5.50 2.11
C ALA A 402 10.34 -6.66 1.56
N THR A 403 10.06 -7.90 2.00
CA THR A 403 10.78 -9.08 1.52
C THR A 403 10.49 -9.37 0.04
N ARG A 404 9.24 -9.21 -0.42
CA ARG A 404 8.91 -9.27 -1.86
C ARG A 404 9.68 -8.22 -2.65
N ALA A 405 9.72 -6.99 -2.17
CA ALA A 405 10.45 -5.90 -2.81
C ALA A 405 11.97 -6.20 -2.91
N ALA A 406 12.55 -6.85 -1.90
CA ALA A 406 13.95 -7.27 -1.90
C ALA A 406 14.24 -8.40 -2.90
N VAL A 407 13.30 -9.34 -3.06
CA VAL A 407 13.42 -10.41 -4.05
C VAL A 407 13.37 -9.87 -5.47
N GLU A 408 12.55 -8.84 -5.73
CA GLU A 408 12.39 -8.24 -7.06
C GLU A 408 13.59 -7.39 -7.51
N GLU A 409 14.08 -6.47 -6.66
CA GLU A 409 15.11 -5.49 -7.05
C GLU A 409 16.44 -5.64 -6.29
N GLY A 410 16.55 -6.62 -5.41
CA GLY A 410 17.70 -6.81 -4.52
C GLY A 410 17.66 -5.90 -3.28
N VAL A 411 18.79 -5.89 -2.57
CA VAL A 411 18.99 -5.15 -1.32
C VAL A 411 20.21 -4.24 -1.39
N VAL A 412 20.20 -3.20 -0.58
CA VAL A 412 21.33 -2.29 -0.35
C VAL A 412 21.62 -2.15 1.14
N ALA A 413 22.78 -1.56 1.48
CA ALA A 413 23.13 -1.25 2.86
C ALA A 413 22.10 -0.30 3.50
N GLY A 414 21.44 -0.77 4.56
CA GLY A 414 20.39 -0.03 5.24
C GLY A 414 20.90 1.12 6.12
N GLY A 415 20.03 1.64 6.99
CA GLY A 415 20.38 2.74 7.90
C GLY A 415 20.68 4.06 7.19
N GLY A 416 20.19 4.23 5.96
CA GLY A 416 20.44 5.40 5.11
C GLY A 416 21.83 5.45 4.48
N VAL A 417 22.66 4.41 4.63
CA VAL A 417 24.04 4.37 4.10
C VAL A 417 24.04 4.32 2.57
N ALA A 418 23.14 3.56 1.95
CA ALA A 418 23.03 3.48 0.50
C ALA A 418 22.89 4.86 -0.16
N LEU A 419 21.99 5.71 0.38
CA LEU A 419 21.78 7.07 -0.13
C LEU A 419 23.01 7.98 0.07
N ILE A 420 23.73 7.84 1.18
CA ILE A 420 25.01 8.56 1.41
C ILE A 420 26.05 8.15 0.36
N ARG A 421 26.18 6.85 0.07
CA ARG A 421 27.13 6.34 -0.93
C ARG A 421 26.79 6.85 -2.32
N VAL A 422 25.51 6.76 -2.70
CA VAL A 422 25.03 7.31 -3.97
C VAL A 422 25.34 8.79 -4.07
N ALA A 423 25.00 9.58 -3.06
CA ALA A 423 25.24 11.03 -3.04
C ALA A 423 26.72 11.39 -3.23
N SER A 424 27.62 10.62 -2.61
CA SER A 424 29.08 10.82 -2.77
C SER A 424 29.57 10.53 -4.19
N LYS A 425 29.04 9.49 -4.84
CA LYS A 425 29.43 9.09 -6.20
C LYS A 425 28.98 10.07 -7.28
N ILE A 426 27.83 10.70 -7.09
CA ILE A 426 27.26 11.66 -8.06
C ILE A 426 27.54 13.13 -7.66
N ALA A 427 28.47 13.37 -6.74
CA ALA A 427 28.79 14.71 -6.21
C ALA A 427 29.25 15.71 -7.30
N ASP A 428 29.92 15.20 -8.34
CA ASP A 428 30.42 16.01 -9.46
C ASP A 428 29.38 16.28 -10.56
N LEU A 429 28.15 15.78 -10.40
CA LEU A 429 27.07 15.99 -11.36
C LEU A 429 26.77 17.50 -11.53
N LYS A 430 26.66 17.94 -12.79
CA LYS A 430 26.36 19.34 -13.15
C LYS A 430 25.08 19.48 -13.95
N GLY A 431 24.37 20.58 -13.71
CA GLY A 431 23.25 21.04 -14.52
C GLY A 431 23.69 21.88 -15.71
N GLN A 432 22.72 22.45 -16.41
CA GLN A 432 22.94 23.37 -17.53
C GLN A 432 23.29 24.80 -17.05
N ASN A 433 22.89 25.15 -15.83
CA ASN A 433 23.09 26.46 -15.22
C ASN A 433 23.25 26.31 -13.69
N GLU A 434 23.50 27.42 -13.00
CA GLU A 434 23.77 27.39 -11.55
C GLU A 434 22.53 27.00 -10.73
N ASP A 435 21.32 27.42 -11.13
CA ASP A 435 20.09 27.04 -10.44
C ASP A 435 19.87 25.52 -10.47
N GLN A 436 20.16 24.86 -11.60
CA GLN A 436 20.17 23.40 -11.67
C GLN A 436 21.27 22.77 -10.80
N ASN A 437 22.46 23.38 -10.73
CA ASN A 437 23.53 22.91 -9.84
C ASN A 437 23.10 22.98 -8.36
N VAL A 438 22.36 24.02 -7.98
CA VAL A 438 21.79 24.15 -6.64
C VAL A 438 20.72 23.09 -6.42
N GLY A 439 19.83 22.86 -7.40
CA GLY A 439 18.84 21.77 -7.34
C GLY A 439 19.49 20.40 -7.13
N ILE A 440 20.60 20.11 -7.82
CA ILE A 440 21.39 18.90 -7.59
C ILE A 440 21.90 18.85 -6.15
N LYS A 441 22.54 19.92 -5.65
CA LYS A 441 23.04 19.98 -4.26
C LYS A 441 21.93 19.81 -3.21
N VAL A 442 20.72 20.31 -3.48
CA VAL A 442 19.55 20.11 -2.61
C VAL A 442 19.24 18.62 -2.49
N ALA A 443 19.15 17.89 -3.61
CA ALA A 443 18.90 16.46 -3.61
C ALA A 443 20.02 15.67 -2.90
N LEU A 444 21.29 15.99 -3.18
CA LEU A 444 22.44 15.32 -2.53
C LEU A 444 22.48 15.52 -1.02
N ARG A 445 22.15 16.74 -0.55
CA ARG A 445 22.04 17.03 0.89
C ARG A 445 20.90 16.25 1.53
N ALA A 446 19.76 16.16 0.84
CA ALA A 446 18.59 15.43 1.33
C ALA A 446 18.84 13.93 1.48
N MET A 447 19.68 13.33 0.62
CA MET A 447 20.07 11.91 0.73
C MET A 447 20.78 11.57 2.05
N GLU A 448 21.30 12.55 2.79
CA GLU A 448 21.86 12.33 4.13
C GLU A 448 20.80 12.35 5.24
N ALA A 449 19.62 12.88 4.97
CA ALA A 449 18.59 13.13 5.99
C ALA A 449 18.12 11.85 6.70
N PRO A 450 17.90 10.70 6.02
CA PRO A 450 17.47 9.47 6.68
C PRO A 450 18.48 8.99 7.75
N LEU A 451 19.77 8.89 7.39
CA LEU A 451 20.82 8.48 8.34
C LEU A 451 20.90 9.46 9.52
N ARG A 452 20.87 10.77 9.24
CA ARG A 452 20.93 11.80 10.28
C ARG A 452 19.75 11.71 11.24
N GLN A 453 18.55 11.43 10.73
CA GLN A 453 17.36 11.30 11.57
C GLN A 453 17.39 10.04 12.42
N ILE A 454 17.88 8.91 11.87
CA ILE A 454 18.08 7.66 12.64
C ILE A 454 19.05 7.92 13.81
N VAL A 455 20.18 8.57 13.55
CA VAL A 455 21.17 8.93 14.57
C VAL A 455 20.58 9.88 15.61
N LEU A 456 19.82 10.89 15.16
CA LEU A 456 19.15 11.84 16.06
C LEU A 456 18.15 11.14 17.01
N ASN A 457 17.42 10.14 16.52
CA ASN A 457 16.49 9.37 17.34
C ASN A 457 17.21 8.52 18.41
N CYS A 458 18.48 8.17 18.18
CA CYS A 458 19.35 7.55 19.19
C CYS A 458 19.76 8.54 20.31
N GLY A 459 19.68 9.85 20.06
CA GLY A 459 20.23 10.88 20.94
C GLY A 459 21.70 11.20 20.67
N GLU A 460 22.25 10.66 19.60
CA GLU A 460 23.64 10.85 19.16
C GLU A 460 23.78 12.04 18.20
N GLU A 461 25.01 12.53 17.98
CA GLU A 461 25.28 13.71 17.15
C GLU A 461 25.26 13.38 15.64
N PRO A 462 24.25 13.80 14.86
CA PRO A 462 24.09 13.38 13.47
C PRO A 462 25.25 13.79 12.57
N SER A 463 25.87 14.92 12.85
CA SER A 463 26.98 15.44 12.04
C SER A 463 28.25 14.61 12.18
N VAL A 464 28.54 14.10 13.38
CA VAL A 464 29.72 13.27 13.64
C VAL A 464 29.57 11.92 12.96
N VAL A 465 28.41 11.28 13.12
CA VAL A 465 28.15 9.96 12.52
C VAL A 465 28.08 10.05 11.00
N ALA A 466 27.34 11.03 10.44
CA ALA A 466 27.27 11.20 8.99
C ALA A 466 28.64 11.47 8.37
N ASN A 467 29.50 12.26 9.04
CA ASN A 467 30.86 12.52 8.57
C ASN A 467 31.73 11.24 8.61
N THR A 468 31.63 10.46 9.68
CA THR A 468 32.36 9.20 9.83
C THR A 468 31.95 8.18 8.77
N VAL A 469 30.64 8.03 8.52
CA VAL A 469 30.12 7.14 7.47
C VAL A 469 30.58 7.60 6.09
N LYS A 470 30.53 8.90 5.78
CA LYS A 470 31.05 9.44 4.51
C LYS A 470 32.54 9.20 4.31
N GLY A 471 33.34 9.21 5.39
CA GLY A 471 34.78 8.94 5.34
C GLY A 471 35.14 7.46 5.18
N GLY A 472 34.19 6.55 5.41
CA GLY A 472 34.34 5.13 5.08
C GLY A 472 33.82 4.77 3.69
N ASP A 473 34.01 3.52 3.29
CA ASP A 473 33.71 3.03 1.94
C ASP A 473 32.74 1.84 1.93
N GLY A 474 32.15 1.59 0.75
CA GLY A 474 31.28 0.45 0.50
C GLY A 474 30.12 0.36 1.49
N ASN A 475 29.99 -0.79 2.15
CA ASN A 475 28.91 -1.07 3.10
C ASN A 475 29.23 -0.63 4.54
N TYR A 476 30.32 0.10 4.77
CA TYR A 476 30.63 0.62 6.10
C TYR A 476 29.57 1.65 6.53
N GLY A 477 29.03 1.48 7.74
CA GLY A 477 27.94 2.29 8.26
C GLY A 477 27.84 2.28 9.78
N TYR A 478 26.73 2.79 10.29
CA TYR A 478 26.45 2.91 11.71
C TYR A 478 25.25 2.06 12.10
N ASN A 479 25.44 1.10 12.99
CA ASN A 479 24.38 0.29 13.55
C ASN A 479 23.73 1.05 14.72
N ALA A 480 22.56 1.64 14.47
CA ALA A 480 21.83 2.42 15.47
C ALA A 480 21.24 1.59 16.63
N ALA A 481 21.16 0.26 16.50
CA ALA A 481 20.71 -0.60 17.58
C ALA A 481 21.79 -0.80 18.65
N THR A 482 23.03 -1.05 18.20
CA THR A 482 24.19 -1.31 19.07
C THR A 482 25.09 -0.08 19.29
N GLU A 483 24.89 0.98 18.50
CA GLU A 483 25.68 2.22 18.50
C GLU A 483 27.15 2.00 18.09
N GLU A 484 27.39 0.98 17.26
CA GLU A 484 28.70 0.62 16.73
C GLU A 484 28.79 0.81 15.21
N TYR A 485 30.01 1.07 14.72
CA TYR A 485 30.28 1.10 13.28
C TYR A 485 30.67 -0.28 12.76
N GLY A 486 30.32 -0.58 11.51
CA GLY A 486 30.65 -1.86 10.90
C GLY A 486 30.14 -2.00 9.48
N ASN A 487 30.25 -3.20 8.92
CA ASN A 487 29.66 -3.52 7.61
C ASN A 487 28.17 -3.80 7.77
N MET A 488 27.32 -2.97 7.18
CA MET A 488 25.87 -3.05 7.31
C MET A 488 25.29 -4.38 6.80
N ILE A 489 25.86 -4.94 5.73
CA ILE A 489 25.40 -6.22 5.16
C ILE A 489 25.75 -7.38 6.11
N ASP A 490 26.97 -7.39 6.64
CA ASP A 490 27.43 -8.43 7.56
C ASP A 490 26.64 -8.39 8.89
N MET A 491 26.25 -7.19 9.32
CA MET A 491 25.37 -6.97 10.47
C MET A 491 23.89 -7.26 10.18
N GLY A 492 23.53 -7.62 8.94
CA GLY A 492 22.17 -7.93 8.54
C GLY A 492 21.24 -6.72 8.42
N ILE A 493 21.78 -5.49 8.35
CA ILE A 493 21.00 -4.25 8.21
C ILE A 493 20.83 -3.93 6.73
N LEU A 494 19.73 -4.43 6.17
CA LEU A 494 19.43 -4.41 4.75
C LEU A 494 18.14 -3.61 4.49
N ASP A 495 18.16 -2.77 3.46
CA ASP A 495 16.95 -2.15 2.93
C ASP A 495 16.70 -2.72 1.52
N PRO A 496 15.45 -3.08 1.16
CA PRO A 496 15.12 -3.41 -0.22
C PRO A 496 15.41 -2.23 -1.15
N THR A 497 16.11 -2.48 -2.27
CA THR A 497 16.48 -1.44 -3.24
C THR A 497 15.27 -0.68 -3.76
N LYS A 498 14.16 -1.41 -4.00
CA LYS A 498 12.88 -0.86 -4.44
C LYS A 498 12.30 0.13 -3.42
N VAL A 499 12.44 -0.13 -2.12
CA VAL A 499 11.96 0.75 -1.04
C VAL A 499 12.76 2.06 -1.04
N THR A 500 14.10 1.98 -1.00
CA THR A 500 14.97 3.16 -1.01
C THR A 500 14.77 3.99 -2.28
N ARG A 501 14.65 3.33 -3.44
CA ARG A 501 14.38 3.96 -4.74
C ARG A 501 13.03 4.69 -4.75
N SER A 502 11.97 4.00 -4.34
CA SER A 502 10.60 4.56 -4.36
C SER A 502 10.48 5.74 -3.40
N ALA A 503 11.04 5.63 -2.20
CA ALA A 503 11.05 6.73 -1.22
C ALA A 503 11.69 8.01 -1.79
N LEU A 504 12.85 7.89 -2.43
CA LEU A 504 13.53 9.04 -3.05
C LEU A 504 12.74 9.62 -4.23
N GLN A 505 12.23 8.78 -5.12
CA GLN A 505 11.51 9.23 -6.32
C GLN A 505 10.20 9.95 -5.96
N TYR A 506 9.39 9.39 -5.05
CA TYR A 506 8.13 10.03 -4.65
C TYR A 506 8.38 11.31 -3.84
N ALA A 507 9.38 11.32 -2.95
CA ALA A 507 9.78 12.52 -2.21
C ALA A 507 10.21 13.66 -3.15
N ALA A 508 11.05 13.37 -4.14
CA ALA A 508 11.47 14.35 -5.13
C ALA A 508 10.32 14.82 -6.03
N SER A 509 9.39 13.91 -6.38
CA SER A 509 8.22 14.22 -7.18
C SER A 509 7.34 15.29 -6.52
N VAL A 510 6.92 15.08 -5.26
CA VAL A 510 6.09 16.08 -4.56
C VAL A 510 6.87 17.34 -4.26
N ALA A 511 8.14 17.23 -3.89
CA ALA A 511 8.97 18.39 -3.61
C ALA A 511 9.11 19.28 -4.85
N GLY A 512 9.32 18.68 -6.02
CA GLY A 512 9.36 19.38 -7.30
C GLY A 512 8.05 20.12 -7.58
N LEU A 513 6.89 19.48 -7.37
CA LEU A 513 5.59 20.13 -7.54
C LEU A 513 5.46 21.34 -6.62
N MET A 514 5.74 21.17 -5.32
CA MET A 514 5.60 22.21 -4.29
C MET A 514 6.57 23.39 -4.49
N ILE A 515 7.81 23.12 -4.90
CA ILE A 515 8.80 24.15 -5.24
C ILE A 515 8.28 25.04 -6.38
N THR A 516 7.62 24.43 -7.37
CA THR A 516 7.08 25.14 -8.54
C THR A 516 5.68 25.75 -8.34
N THR A 517 5.06 25.58 -7.18
CA THR A 517 3.73 26.12 -6.88
C THR A 517 3.78 27.63 -6.65
N GLU A 518 3.02 28.38 -7.44
CA GLU A 518 2.86 29.84 -7.31
C GLU A 518 1.52 30.29 -6.72
N CYS A 519 0.50 29.42 -6.68
CA CYS A 519 -0.82 29.78 -6.20
C CYS A 519 -1.48 28.61 -5.48
N MET A 520 -2.17 28.89 -4.38
CA MET A 520 -3.01 27.94 -3.64
C MET A 520 -4.41 28.54 -3.48
N VAL A 521 -5.42 27.71 -3.74
CA VAL A 521 -6.84 28.09 -3.65
C VAL A 521 -7.52 27.11 -2.71
N THR A 522 -8.21 27.61 -1.69
CA THR A 522 -8.98 26.79 -0.74
C THR A 522 -10.35 27.41 -0.49
N ASP A 523 -11.27 26.63 0.07
CA ASP A 523 -12.50 27.18 0.64
C ASP A 523 -12.17 28.18 1.76
N LEU A 524 -12.95 29.26 1.84
CA LEU A 524 -12.91 30.13 3.00
C LEU A 524 -13.30 29.34 4.26
N PRO A 525 -12.64 29.58 5.41
CA PRO A 525 -13.06 29.00 6.67
C PRO A 525 -14.54 29.25 6.89
N LYS A 526 -15.29 28.22 7.28
CA LYS A 526 -16.69 28.42 7.68
C LYS A 526 -16.68 29.27 8.93
N SER A 527 -17.34 30.42 8.90
CA SER A 527 -17.65 31.15 10.14
C SER A 527 -18.66 30.32 10.95
N ASP A 528 -18.43 30.16 12.25
CA ASP A 528 -19.38 29.56 13.21
C ASP A 528 -20.67 30.40 13.42
N ALA A 529 -21.00 31.30 12.50
CA ALA A 529 -22.29 31.94 12.49
C ALA A 529 -23.33 30.92 12.02
N PRO A 530 -24.34 30.57 12.84
CA PRO A 530 -25.48 29.80 12.34
C PRO A 530 -26.08 30.56 11.17
N ASP A 531 -26.21 29.86 10.05
CA ASP A 531 -26.84 30.36 8.83
C ASP A 531 -28.33 30.64 9.12
N LEU A 532 -28.61 31.82 9.67
CA LEU A 532 -29.96 32.35 9.90
C LEU A 532 -30.63 32.79 8.58
N GLY A 533 -30.06 32.43 7.43
CA GLY A 533 -30.45 32.91 6.12
C GLY A 533 -31.20 31.90 5.25
N ALA A 534 -31.96 30.94 5.80
CA ALA A 534 -32.76 30.02 4.96
C ALA A 534 -34.05 29.49 5.59
N ALA A 535 -34.67 30.19 6.55
CA ALA A 535 -36.05 29.93 6.96
C ALA A 535 -36.93 31.13 6.59
N GLY A 536 -37.13 31.29 5.27
CA GLY A 536 -38.17 32.14 4.72
C GLY A 536 -39.53 31.76 5.29
N GLY A 537 -40.24 32.77 5.76
CA GLY A 537 -41.53 32.64 6.41
C GLY A 537 -42.58 31.89 5.58
N MET A 538 -43.08 30.81 6.17
CA MET A 538 -44.47 30.36 6.13
C MET A 538 -44.73 29.86 7.56
N GLY A 539 -45.62 30.42 8.37
CA GLY A 539 -46.98 30.83 8.03
C GLY A 539 -47.92 29.70 8.43
N GLY A 540 -48.59 29.85 9.58
CA GLY A 540 -49.88 29.22 9.80
C GLY A 540 -50.02 28.22 10.97
N MET A 541 -50.76 28.68 11.98
CA MET A 541 -51.81 27.96 12.70
C MET A 541 -51.46 26.79 13.63
N GLY A 542 -51.89 26.94 14.89
CA GLY A 542 -52.73 25.90 15.50
C GLY A 542 -52.46 25.56 16.95
N GLY A 543 -52.93 26.40 17.88
CA GLY A 543 -53.91 25.97 18.87
C GLY A 543 -53.49 25.04 20.03
N MET A 544 -53.60 25.62 21.22
CA MET A 544 -54.38 25.11 22.35
C MET A 544 -53.78 24.01 23.24
N GLY A 545 -53.83 24.26 24.56
CA GLY A 545 -53.99 23.22 25.57
C GLY A 545 -53.09 23.38 26.79
N GLY A 546 -53.53 24.17 27.75
CA GLY A 546 -52.88 24.27 29.05
C GLY A 546 -53.33 23.20 30.05
N MET A 547 -52.50 23.07 31.08
CA MET A 547 -52.77 22.65 32.46
C MET A 547 -53.03 21.17 32.79
N MET A 548 -52.15 20.73 33.72
CA MET A 548 -52.33 19.79 34.86
C MET A 548 -52.77 18.36 34.59
#